data_AF-A0A8J7QJB8-F1
#
_entry.id   AF-A0A8J7QJB8-F1
#
_cell.length_a   1.000
_cell.length_b   1.000
_cell.length_c   1.000
_cell.angle_alpha   90.00
_cell.angle_beta   90.00
_cell.angle_gamma   90.00
#
_symmetry.space_group_name_H-M   'P 1'
#
loop_
_entity.id
_entity.type
_entity.pdbx_description
1 polymer ?
#
loop_
_entity_poly.entity_id
_entity_poly.type
_entity_poly.pdbx_seq_one_letter_code
_entity_poly.pdbx_strand_id
1 'polypeptide(L)'
;MSTLALSSHIAIKSAIKLSELTGISKSRIGFTLIAVSTSLPELAVAISSAASGTAAVSVGNVLGSNVANVFLIAGLGLLLVSFRSGSSLSV
;
A
#
# COMPACT_ATOMS: atom_id res chain seq x y z
N MET A 1 -8.15 -14.69 -4.16
CA MET A 1 -6.78 -14.31 -4.57
C MET A 1 -6.76 -13.55 -5.88
N SER A 2 -7.39 -14.06 -6.95
CA SER A 2 -7.41 -13.42 -8.28
C SER A 2 -8.01 -12.00 -8.29
N THR A 3 -9.03 -11.75 -7.46
CA THR A 3 -9.71 -10.45 -7.38
C THR A 3 -8.83 -9.34 -6.79
N LEU A 4 -8.01 -9.65 -5.79
CA LEU A 4 -7.08 -8.69 -5.16
C LEU A 4 -5.93 -8.32 -6.10
N ALA A 5 -5.40 -9.31 -6.82
CA ALA A 5 -4.36 -9.07 -7.82
C ALA A 5 -4.89 -8.19 -8.96
N LEU A 6 -6.12 -8.46 -9.43
CA LEU A 6 -6.76 -7.69 -10.48
C LEU A 6 -7.07 -6.25 -10.04
N SER A 7 -7.62 -6.06 -8.85
CA SER A 7 -7.94 -4.73 -8.32
C SER A 7 -6.67 -3.89 -8.13
N SER A 8 -5.59 -4.49 -7.61
CA SER A 8 -4.28 -3.83 -7.49
C SER A 8 -3.74 -3.41 -8.86
N HIS A 9 -3.79 -4.30 -9.85
CA HIS A 9 -3.34 -3.98 -11.21
C HIS A 9 -4.14 -2.82 -11.84
N ILE A 10 -5.47 -2.82 -11.67
CA ILE A 10 -6.34 -1.76 -12.18
C ILE A 10 -6.05 -0.43 -11.46
N ALA A 11 -5.87 -0.45 -10.15
CA ALA A 11 -5.56 0.75 -9.35
C ALA A 11 -4.25 1.40 -9.80
N ILE A 12 -3.18 0.59 -9.95
CA ILE A 12 -1.87 1.08 -10.43
C ILE A 12 -1.99 1.64 -11.85
N LYS A 13 -2.65 0.93 -12.76
CA LYS A 13 -2.81 1.38 -14.16
C LYS A 13 -3.58 2.70 -14.24
N SER A 14 -4.63 2.84 -13.41
CA SER A 14 -5.43 4.06 -13.33
C SER A 14 -4.62 5.24 -12.76
N ALA A 15 -3.81 4.99 -11.73
CA ALA A 15 -2.92 6.00 -11.16
C ALA A 15 -1.82 6.47 -12.13
N ILE A 16 -1.25 5.55 -12.93
CA ILE A 16 -0.30 5.91 -13.99
C ILE A 16 -0.98 6.77 -15.06
N LYS A 17 -2.19 6.39 -15.49
CA LYS A 17 -2.95 7.18 -16.47
C LYS A 17 -3.28 8.57 -15.92
N LEU A 18 -3.61 8.68 -14.64
CA LEU A 18 -3.85 9.97 -13.98
C LEU A 18 -2.57 10.82 -13.93
N SER A 19 -1.42 10.21 -13.68
CA SER A 19 -0.11 10.88 -13.73
C SER A 19 0.17 11.48 -15.11
N GLU A 20 -0.13 10.73 -16.16
CA GLU A 20 0.05 11.17 -17.55
C GLU A 20 -0.91 12.31 -17.94
N LEU A 21 -2.15 12.27 -17.47
CA LEU A 21 -3.15 13.30 -17.75
C LEU A 21 -2.90 14.61 -16.97
N THR A 22 -2.40 14.52 -15.74
CA THR A 22 -2.23 15.68 -14.85
C THR A 22 -0.82 16.29 -14.90
N GLY A 23 0.14 15.61 -15.53
CA GLY A 23 1.55 16.02 -15.53
C GLY A 23 2.25 15.86 -14.17
N ILE A 24 1.59 15.30 -13.16
CA ILE A 24 2.18 15.00 -11.86
C ILE A 24 3.05 13.76 -12.01
N SER A 25 4.22 13.73 -11.37
CA SER A 25 5.13 12.58 -11.48
C SER A 25 4.54 11.31 -10.85
N LYS A 26 4.82 10.16 -11.47
CA LYS A 26 4.34 8.84 -11.01
C LYS A 26 4.65 8.59 -9.52
N SER A 27 5.86 8.99 -9.08
CA SER A 27 6.27 8.86 -7.67
C SER A 27 5.40 9.69 -6.73
N ARG A 28 5.03 10.92 -7.11
CA ARG A 28 4.17 11.77 -6.26
C ARG A 28 2.77 11.18 -6.12
N ILE A 29 2.17 10.69 -7.20
CA ILE A 29 0.86 10.00 -7.14
C ILE A 29 0.95 8.69 -6.34
N GLY A 30 2.06 7.96 -6.44
CA GLY A 30 2.33 6.80 -5.60
C GLY A 30 2.33 7.14 -4.11
N PHE A 31 3.07 8.17 -3.71
CA PHE A 31 3.19 8.58 -2.32
C PHE A 31 1.92 9.23 -1.74
N THR A 32 1.05 9.80 -2.57
CA THR A 32 -0.18 10.45 -2.09
C THR A 32 -1.40 9.57 -2.33
N LEU A 33 -1.85 9.47 -3.58
CA LEU A 33 -3.11 8.83 -3.92
C LEU A 33 -3.11 7.33 -3.59
N ILE A 34 -2.06 6.61 -4.01
CA ILE A 34 -1.98 5.17 -3.76
C ILE A 34 -1.80 4.88 -2.28
N ALA A 35 -0.87 5.58 -1.60
CA ALA A 35 -0.63 5.40 -0.17
C ALA A 35 -1.88 5.67 0.69
N VAL A 36 -2.67 6.69 0.34
CA VAL A 36 -3.95 6.96 1.00
C VAL A 36 -4.95 5.85 0.70
N SER A 37 -5.08 5.46 -0.57
CA SER A 37 -6.04 4.43 -1.00
C SER A 37 -5.83 3.08 -0.32
N THR A 38 -4.57 2.70 -0.03
CA THR A 38 -4.26 1.46 0.69
C THR A 38 -4.49 1.53 2.18
N SER A 39 -4.63 2.73 2.76
CA SER A 39 -4.85 2.94 4.21
C SER A 39 -6.32 3.23 4.55
N LEU A 40 -7.16 3.43 3.53
CA LEU A 40 -8.60 3.69 3.67
C LEU A 40 -9.36 2.54 4.36
N PRO A 41 -9.12 1.26 4.00
CA PRO A 41 -9.78 0.14 4.67
C PRO A 41 -9.49 0.09 6.17
N GLU A 42 -8.23 0.31 6.55
CA GLU A 42 -7.76 0.35 7.93
C GLU A 42 -8.38 1.53 8.68
N LEU A 43 -8.48 2.69 8.03
CA LEU A 43 -9.16 3.85 8.59
C LEU A 43 -10.65 3.56 8.83
N ALA A 44 -11.32 2.87 7.90
CA ALA A 44 -12.72 2.48 8.06
C ALA A 44 -12.91 1.55 9.27
N VAL A 45 -12.02 0.57 9.45
CA VAL A 45 -12.03 -0.33 10.62
C VAL A 45 -11.74 0.44 11.91
N ALA A 46 -10.76 1.36 11.89
CA ALA A 46 -10.42 2.18 13.05
C ALA A 46 -11.61 3.06 13.51
N ILE A 47 -12.31 3.68 12.56
CA ILE A 47 -13.49 4.51 12.84
C ILE A 47 -14.65 3.64 13.34
N SER A 48 -14.94 2.53 12.66
CA SER A 48 -16.04 1.64 13.06
C SER A 48 -15.82 1.06 14.46
N SER A 49 -14.61 0.59 14.77
CA SER A 49 -14.29 0.02 16.08
C SER A 49 -14.26 1.08 17.20
N ALA A 50 -13.85 2.31 16.91
CA ALA A 50 -13.94 3.42 17.85
C ALA A 50 -15.41 3.78 18.13
N ALA A 51 -16.26 3.83 17.10
CA ALA A 51 -17.69 4.14 17.23
C ALA A 51 -18.46 3.04 18.00
N SER A 52 -18.05 1.78 17.88
CA SER A 52 -18.65 0.65 18.60
C SER A 52 -18.17 0.48 20.05
N GLY A 53 -17.38 1.41 20.59
CA GLY A 53 -16.87 1.35 21.96
C GLY A 53 -15.67 0.40 22.16
N THR A 54 -15.15 -0.17 21.08
CA THR A 54 -14.00 -1.10 21.09
C THR A 54 -12.69 -0.39 20.77
N ALA A 55 -12.33 0.62 21.58
CA ALA A 55 -11.17 1.46 21.34
C ALA A 55 -9.83 0.69 21.27
N ALA A 56 -9.69 -0.40 22.04
CA ALA A 56 -8.51 -1.26 22.01
C ALA A 56 -8.27 -1.89 20.63
N VAL A 57 -9.34 -2.27 19.92
CA VAL A 57 -9.25 -2.81 18.55
C VAL A 57 -8.82 -1.72 17.58
N SER A 58 -9.33 -0.50 17.73
CA SER A 58 -8.95 0.66 16.90
C SER A 58 -7.45 0.96 17.01
N VAL A 59 -6.94 1.00 18.25
CA VAL A 59 -5.51 1.22 18.51
C VAL A 59 -4.66 0.07 17.96
N GLY A 60 -5.09 -1.18 18.19
CA GLY A 60 -4.42 -2.37 17.65
C GLY A 60 -4.34 -2.36 16.12
N ASN A 61 -5.43 -1.94 15.45
CA ASN A 61 -5.48 -1.82 13.99
C ASN A 61 -4.50 -0.75 13.48
N VAL A 62 -4.48 0.45 14.07
CA VAL A 62 -3.58 1.53 13.63
C VAL A 62 -2.11 1.15 13.85
N LEU A 63 -1.76 0.66 15.04
CA LEU A 63 -0.38 0.30 15.35
C LEU A 63 0.07 -0.92 14.55
N GLY A 64 -0.76 -1.97 14.49
CA GLY A 64 -0.45 -3.20 13.77
C GLY A 64 -0.24 -2.97 12.28
N SER A 65 -1.09 -2.15 11.65
CA SER A 65 -0.99 -1.85 10.22
C SER A 65 0.29 -1.08 9.88
N ASN A 66 0.70 -0.12 10.72
CA ASN A 66 1.95 0.61 10.52
C ASN A 66 3.18 -0.29 10.68
N VAL A 67 3.17 -1.17 11.68
CA VAL A 67 4.22 -2.18 11.89
C VAL A 67 4.30 -3.12 10.69
N ALA A 68 3.16 -3.63 10.19
CA ALA A 68 3.11 -4.48 9.00
C ALA A 68 3.61 -3.75 7.74
N ASN A 69 3.26 -2.49 7.53
CA ASN A 69 3.72 -1.71 6.38
C ASN A 69 5.24 -1.57 6.34
N VAL A 70 5.88 -1.34 7.50
CA VAL A 70 7.34 -1.20 7.59
C VAL A 70 8.03 -2.55 7.49
N PHE A 71 7.66 -3.53 8.31
CA PHE A 71 8.40 -4.78 8.38
C PHE A 71 8.02 -5.75 7.26
N LEU A 72 6.74 -5.91 6.97
CA LEU A 72 6.27 -6.87 5.97
C LEU A 72 6.30 -6.27 4.57
N ILE A 73 5.62 -5.14 4.32
CA ILE A 73 5.50 -4.61 2.96
C ILE A 73 6.85 -4.05 2.48
N ALA A 74 7.47 -3.12 3.22
CA ALA A 74 8.75 -2.55 2.80
C ALA A 74 9.88 -3.60 2.84
N GLY A 75 9.91 -4.45 3.87
CA GLY A 75 10.87 -5.56 3.97
C GLY A 75 10.76 -6.55 2.80
N LEU A 76 9.56 -7.00 2.45
CA LEU A 76 9.34 -7.86 1.29
C LEU A 76 9.68 -7.14 -0.02
N GLY A 77 9.33 -5.86 -0.14
CA GLY A 77 9.70 -5.05 -1.31
C GLY A 77 11.22 -4.98 -1.52
N LEU A 78 11.98 -4.72 -0.46
CA LEU A 78 13.44 -4.75 -0.46
C LEU A 78 13.98 -6.13 -0.87
N LEU A 79 13.42 -7.20 -0.30
CA LEU A 79 13.82 -8.57 -0.62
C LEU A 79 13.56 -8.90 -2.10
N LEU A 80 12.39 -8.56 -2.63
CA LEU A 80 12.04 -8.77 -4.04
C LEU A 80 12.96 -7.98 -4.99
N VAL A 81 13.29 -6.73 -4.65
CA VAL A 81 14.23 -5.93 -5.43
C VAL A 81 15.64 -6.52 -5.38
N SER A 82 16.09 -6.97 -4.21
CA SER A 82 17.40 -7.60 -4.01
C SER A 82 17.55 -8.87 -4.84
N PHE A 83 16.55 -9.76 -4.82
CA PHE A 83 16.55 -10.96 -5.65
C PHE A 83 16.62 -10.66 -7.15
N ARG A 84 15.96 -9.59 -7.60
CA ARG A 84 16.03 -9.16 -9.01
C ARG A 84 17.37 -8.53 -9.38
N SER A 85 18.07 -7.93 -8.42
CA SER A 85 19.40 -7.35 -8.63
C SER A 85 20.50 -8.42 -8.69
N GLY A 86 20.34 -9.53 -7.97
CA GLY A 86 21.27 -10.67 -8.01
C GLY A 86 21.38 -11.34 -9.39
N SER A 87 20.31 -11.28 -10.21
CA SER A 87 20.32 -11.82 -11.59
C SER A 87 20.84 -10.85 -12.65
N SER A 88 21.17 -9.60 -12.28
CA SER A 88 21.77 -8.61 -13.20
C SER A 88 23.28 -8.47 -13.02
N LEU A 89 23.86 -9.16 -12.02
CA LEU A 89 25.29 -9.19 -11.73
C LEU A 89 25.95 -10.52 -12.16
N SER A 90 25.33 -11.22 -13.11
CA SER A 90 25.95 -12.28 -13.90
C SER A 90 26.08 -11.78 -15.34
N VAL A 91 26.96 -10.78 -15.53
CA VAL A 91 27.60 -10.51 -16.83
C VAL A 91 28.88 -11.32 -16.87
#